data_AF-A0A1C4PV45-F1
#
_entry.id   AF-A0A1C4PV45-F1
#
_cell.length_a   1.000
_cell.length_b   1.000
_cell.length_c   1.000
_cell.angle_alpha   90.00
_cell.angle_beta   90.00
_cell.angle_gamma   90.00
#
_symmetry.space_group_name_H-M   'P 1'
#
loop_
_entity.id
_entity.type
_entity.pdbx_description
1 polymer ?
#
loop_
_entity_poly.entity_id
_entity_poly.type
_entity_poly.pdbx_seq_one_letter_code
_entity_poly.pdbx_strand_id
1 'polypeptide(L)'
;MPQLPDDLDAVAVRTWCSLALEALGRERAEIDAINVYPIADGDTGTNLYLTVESAAAAVEAVFAAHETGTTAPATADAVRAMAHGALIGARGNSGTILAQLLRGMAGVLADGGDAAHLRLALTSAADAARQAVAHPVEGTVLTVAAEAAEAARGEDPDLRTVVTTAYEGARAALARTPEQLAVLGRAGVVDAGGRGLVAVLGALVETVTGQAPVRGPRTASGNAAKAPVTVDGGPWWGCRWAAPRWKASRTGAFRQMARRPTGRWTAPRTAAPGPRSR
;
A
#
# COMPACT_ATOMS: atom_id res chain seq x y z
N MET A 1 26.22 -16.80 -4.41
CA MET A 1 25.19 -15.92 -3.82
C MET A 1 24.18 -15.59 -4.92
N PRO A 2 22.91 -15.29 -4.61
CA PRO A 2 22.01 -14.70 -5.60
C PRO A 2 22.65 -13.41 -6.14
N GLN A 3 22.48 -13.13 -7.42
CA GLN A 3 22.89 -11.85 -8.00
C GLN A 3 21.96 -10.76 -7.47
N LEU A 4 22.54 -9.63 -7.07
CA LEU A 4 21.74 -8.46 -6.69
C LEU A 4 21.15 -7.84 -7.97
N PRO A 5 19.92 -7.32 -7.93
CA PRO A 5 19.32 -6.68 -9.08
C PRO A 5 20.02 -5.35 -9.39
N ASP A 6 20.21 -5.09 -10.68
CA ASP A 6 20.60 -3.76 -11.20
C ASP A 6 19.36 -2.96 -11.67
N ASP A 7 18.21 -3.62 -11.84
CA ASP A 7 16.89 -3.06 -12.08
C ASP A 7 15.80 -3.76 -11.23
N LEU A 8 14.68 -3.07 -10.97
CA LEU A 8 13.52 -3.65 -10.27
C LEU A 8 12.71 -4.58 -11.19
N ASP A 9 13.30 -5.73 -11.53
CA ASP A 9 12.67 -6.78 -12.33
C ASP A 9 11.49 -7.47 -11.62
N ALA A 10 10.80 -8.39 -12.31
CA ALA A 10 9.67 -9.13 -11.73
C ALA A 10 10.04 -9.90 -10.45
N VAL A 11 11.27 -10.43 -10.35
CA VAL A 11 11.75 -11.21 -9.19
C VAL A 11 12.04 -10.27 -8.02
N ALA A 12 12.69 -9.13 -8.27
CA ALA A 12 12.90 -8.08 -7.28
C ALA A 12 11.56 -7.56 -6.73
N VAL A 13 10.55 -7.35 -7.58
CA VAL A 13 9.20 -6.95 -7.13
C VAL A 13 8.55 -8.00 -6.22
N ARG A 14 8.69 -9.29 -6.54
CA ARG A 14 8.22 -10.42 -5.70
C ARG A 14 8.95 -10.46 -4.36
N THR A 15 10.27 -10.38 -4.38
CA THR A 15 11.12 -10.35 -3.17
C THR A 15 10.78 -9.16 -2.28
N TRP A 16 10.62 -7.97 -2.87
CA TRP A 16 10.19 -6.77 -2.15
C TRP A 16 8.83 -6.94 -1.47
N CYS A 17 7.84 -7.52 -2.16
CA CYS A 17 6.54 -7.82 -1.54
C CYS A 17 6.67 -8.76 -0.32
N SER A 18 7.48 -9.81 -0.41
CA SER A 18 7.73 -10.74 0.72
C SER A 18 8.41 -10.03 1.89
N LEU A 19 9.51 -9.33 1.63
CA LEU A 19 10.27 -8.63 2.67
C LEU A 19 9.46 -7.50 3.33
N ALA A 20 8.61 -6.80 2.56
CA ALA A 20 7.71 -5.78 3.08
C ALA A 20 6.62 -6.39 3.99
N LEU A 21 6.08 -7.55 3.60
CA LEU A 21 5.12 -8.31 4.41
C LEU A 21 5.75 -8.78 5.73
N GLU A 22 6.97 -9.32 5.68
CA GLU A 22 7.73 -9.75 6.86
C GLU A 22 8.17 -8.58 7.75
N ALA A 23 8.54 -7.44 7.18
CA ALA A 23 8.88 -6.23 7.93
C ALA A 23 7.65 -5.70 8.68
N LEU A 24 6.52 -5.53 7.99
CA LEU A 24 5.25 -5.10 8.59
C LEU A 24 4.71 -6.13 9.57
N GLY A 25 4.84 -7.43 9.31
CA GLY A 25 4.43 -8.49 10.24
C GLY A 25 5.17 -8.41 11.59
N ARG A 26 6.48 -8.09 11.54
CA ARG A 26 7.30 -7.87 12.75
C ARG A 26 7.00 -6.54 13.47
N GLU A 27 6.66 -5.48 12.74
CA GLU A 27 6.49 -4.12 13.31
C GLU A 27 5.04 -3.73 13.59
N ARG A 28 4.05 -4.49 13.09
CA ARG A 28 2.60 -4.25 13.20
C ARG A 28 2.17 -3.80 14.58
N ALA A 29 2.52 -4.54 15.63
CA ALA A 29 2.12 -4.23 17.00
C ALA A 29 2.74 -2.92 17.54
N GLU A 30 3.93 -2.54 17.09
CA GLU A 30 4.56 -1.25 17.45
C GLU A 30 3.90 -0.10 16.70
N ILE A 31 3.57 -0.30 15.42
CA ILE A 31 2.86 0.68 14.59
C ILE A 31 1.44 0.91 15.11
N ASP A 32 0.73 -0.16 15.47
CA ASP A 32 -0.60 -0.11 16.11
C ASP A 32 -0.53 0.63 17.47
N ALA A 33 0.55 0.45 18.25
CA ALA A 33 0.72 1.10 19.55
C ALA A 33 1.01 2.62 19.47
N ILE A 34 1.57 3.12 18.37
CA ILE A 34 1.82 4.57 18.15
C ILE A 34 0.73 5.27 17.35
N ASN A 35 -0.33 4.56 16.95
CA ASN A 35 -1.44 5.12 16.19
C ASN A 35 -2.30 6.07 17.04
N VAL A 36 -2.00 7.38 16.97
CA VAL A 36 -2.71 8.45 17.69
C VAL A 36 -3.36 9.49 16.78
N TYR A 37 -3.24 9.34 15.46
CA TYR A 37 -3.76 10.28 14.46
C TYR A 37 -4.18 9.57 13.16
N PRO A 38 -5.31 9.95 12.52
CA PRO A 38 -6.31 10.93 12.98
C PRO A 38 -7.23 10.37 14.07
N ILE A 39 -7.28 9.04 14.22
CA ILE A 39 -8.12 8.33 15.18
C ILE A 39 -7.22 7.33 15.90
N ALA A 40 -7.26 7.31 17.23
CA ALA A 40 -6.47 6.40 18.06
C ALA A 40 -7.15 5.03 18.23
N ASP A 41 -7.46 4.38 17.11
CA ASP A 41 -8.12 3.06 17.04
C ASP A 41 -7.15 1.87 17.13
N GLY A 42 -5.85 2.12 16.95
CA GLY A 42 -4.81 1.11 17.12
C GLY A 42 -4.76 0.07 16.00
N ASP A 43 -5.18 0.42 14.77
CA ASP A 43 -5.26 -0.53 13.66
C ASP A 43 -4.30 -0.25 12.47
N THR A 44 -3.50 0.82 12.50
CA THR A 44 -2.72 1.24 11.33
C THR A 44 -1.70 0.20 10.87
N GLY A 45 -0.94 -0.42 11.76
CA GLY A 45 -0.02 -1.51 11.44
C GLY A 45 -0.76 -2.75 10.93
N THR A 46 -1.91 -3.05 11.53
CA THR A 46 -2.83 -4.10 11.07
C THR A 46 -3.29 -3.85 9.62
N ASN A 47 -3.72 -2.63 9.33
CA ASN A 47 -4.24 -2.21 8.04
C ASN A 47 -3.16 -2.22 6.94
N LEU A 48 -1.94 -1.78 7.26
CA LEU A 48 -0.81 -1.82 6.34
C LEU A 48 -0.38 -3.27 6.05
N TYR A 49 -0.27 -4.12 7.07
CA TYR A 49 0.06 -5.55 6.90
C TYR A 49 -0.92 -6.24 5.93
N LEU A 50 -2.24 -6.12 6.18
CA LEU A 50 -3.26 -6.76 5.35
C LEU A 50 -3.30 -6.22 3.90
N THR A 51 -2.91 -4.95 3.72
CA THR A 51 -2.80 -4.34 2.38
C THR A 51 -1.62 -4.92 1.61
N VAL A 52 -0.46 -5.10 2.25
CA VAL A 52 0.72 -5.72 1.63
C VAL A 52 0.55 -7.23 1.45
N GLU A 53 -0.14 -7.92 2.35
CA GLU A 53 -0.50 -9.35 2.21
C GLU A 53 -1.28 -9.60 0.91
N SER A 54 -2.27 -8.75 0.63
CA SER A 54 -3.05 -8.79 -0.61
C SER A 54 -2.23 -8.39 -1.85
N ALA A 55 -1.27 -7.48 -1.72
CA ALA A 55 -0.34 -7.12 -2.79
C ALA A 55 0.60 -8.29 -3.14
N ALA A 56 1.21 -8.90 -2.13
CA ALA A 56 2.08 -10.06 -2.28
C ALA A 56 1.32 -11.25 -2.90
N ALA A 57 0.14 -11.59 -2.39
CA ALA A 57 -0.69 -12.66 -2.95
C ALA A 57 -1.05 -12.45 -4.43
N ALA A 58 -1.24 -11.20 -4.87
CA ALA A 58 -1.48 -10.88 -6.28
C ALA A 58 -0.23 -11.07 -7.15
N VAL A 59 0.97 -10.75 -6.64
CA VAL A 59 2.25 -11.02 -7.34
C VAL A 59 2.51 -12.52 -7.40
N GLU A 60 2.31 -13.25 -6.31
CA GLU A 60 2.44 -14.72 -6.27
C GLU A 60 1.53 -15.40 -7.30
N ALA A 61 0.29 -14.93 -7.46
CA ALA A 61 -0.62 -15.45 -8.48
C ALA A 61 -0.12 -15.24 -9.93
N VAL A 62 0.60 -14.14 -10.21
CA VAL A 62 1.24 -13.92 -11.51
C VAL A 62 2.40 -14.89 -11.73
N PHE A 63 3.21 -15.16 -10.70
CA PHE A 63 4.29 -16.14 -10.78
C PHE A 63 3.76 -17.57 -10.95
N ALA A 64 2.75 -17.98 -10.16
CA ALA A 64 2.12 -19.30 -10.26
C ALA A 64 1.54 -19.57 -11.66
N ALA A 65 0.98 -18.56 -12.33
CA ALA A 65 0.51 -18.67 -13.71
C ALA A 65 1.64 -18.95 -14.73
N HIS A 66 2.89 -18.65 -14.40
CA HIS A 66 4.07 -18.87 -15.24
C HIS A 66 4.89 -20.12 -14.85
N GLU A 67 4.60 -20.79 -13.74
CA GLU A 67 5.32 -22.01 -13.29
C GLU A 67 5.27 -23.18 -14.29
N THR A 68 4.26 -23.19 -15.17
CA THR A 68 4.13 -24.19 -16.26
C THR A 68 4.73 -23.71 -17.59
N GLY A 69 5.21 -22.47 -17.65
CA GLY A 69 5.84 -21.86 -18.81
C GLY A 69 7.37 -21.97 -18.80
N THR A 70 8.00 -21.46 -19.86
CA THR A 70 9.47 -21.43 -20.02
C THR A 70 10.08 -20.05 -19.74
N THR A 71 9.27 -19.06 -19.37
CA THR A 71 9.69 -17.65 -19.19
C THR A 71 9.12 -17.09 -17.90
N ALA A 72 9.93 -16.30 -17.18
CA ALA A 72 9.46 -15.53 -16.03
C ALA A 72 8.38 -14.51 -16.44
N PRO A 73 7.53 -14.04 -15.51
CA PRO A 73 6.57 -12.97 -15.79
C PRO A 73 7.27 -11.68 -16.21
N ALA A 74 6.61 -10.86 -17.02
CA ALA A 74 7.09 -9.51 -17.31
C ALA A 74 7.02 -8.63 -16.04
N THR A 75 8.05 -7.81 -15.81
CA THR A 75 8.12 -6.83 -14.72
C THR A 75 6.86 -5.98 -14.62
N ALA A 76 6.37 -5.53 -15.78
CA ALA A 76 5.15 -4.73 -15.92
C ALA A 76 3.91 -5.42 -15.33
N ASP A 77 3.81 -6.75 -15.43
CA ASP A 77 2.66 -7.49 -14.90
C ASP A 77 2.79 -7.74 -13.40
N ALA A 78 4.02 -7.97 -12.90
CA ALA A 78 4.30 -8.05 -11.47
C ALA A 78 3.98 -6.73 -10.74
N VAL A 79 4.44 -5.57 -11.23
CA VAL A 79 4.16 -4.28 -10.59
C VAL A 79 2.68 -3.88 -10.67
N ARG A 80 2.00 -4.20 -11.78
CA ARG A 80 0.55 -3.99 -11.93
C ARG A 80 -0.22 -4.88 -10.96
N ALA A 81 0.19 -6.14 -10.78
CA ALA A 81 -0.43 -7.06 -9.82
C ALA A 81 -0.21 -6.59 -8.37
N MET A 82 0.99 -6.16 -8.00
CA MET A 82 1.28 -5.56 -6.69
C MET A 82 0.34 -4.38 -6.39
N ALA A 83 0.25 -3.41 -7.30
CA ALA A 83 -0.62 -2.25 -7.13
C ALA A 83 -2.11 -2.62 -7.12
N HIS A 84 -2.54 -3.58 -7.96
CA HIS A 84 -3.92 -4.05 -7.99
C HIS A 84 -4.30 -4.79 -6.70
N GLY A 85 -3.45 -5.72 -6.24
CA GLY A 85 -3.63 -6.45 -4.99
C GLY A 85 -3.68 -5.55 -3.78
N ALA A 86 -2.83 -4.51 -3.72
CA ALA A 86 -2.90 -3.47 -2.70
C ALA A 86 -4.24 -2.70 -2.74
N LEU A 87 -4.71 -2.29 -3.93
CA LEU A 87 -5.97 -1.53 -4.08
C LEU A 87 -7.22 -2.34 -3.74
N ILE A 88 -7.23 -3.64 -4.03
CA ILE A 88 -8.34 -4.54 -3.67
C ILE A 88 -8.29 -4.93 -2.18
N GLY A 89 -7.10 -5.10 -1.62
CA GLY A 89 -6.89 -5.49 -0.22
C GLY A 89 -6.92 -4.34 0.79
N ALA A 90 -6.84 -3.09 0.33
CA ALA A 90 -6.70 -1.89 1.14
C ALA A 90 -7.66 -1.85 2.34
N ARG A 91 -7.09 -1.73 3.55
CA ARG A 91 -7.85 -1.61 4.81
C ARG A 91 -7.68 -0.24 5.44
N GLY A 92 -8.78 0.33 5.92
CA GLY A 92 -8.80 1.66 6.56
C GLY A 92 -8.20 2.77 5.69
N ASN A 93 -7.85 3.88 6.34
CA ASN A 93 -7.24 5.02 5.66
C ASN A 93 -5.77 4.73 5.32
N SER A 94 -5.02 4.15 6.27
CA SER A 94 -3.58 3.85 6.12
C SER A 94 -3.30 2.86 4.99
N GLY A 95 -4.08 1.78 4.88
CA GLY A 95 -3.99 0.84 3.77
C GLY A 95 -4.44 1.45 2.43
N THR A 96 -5.49 2.28 2.43
CA THR A 96 -5.89 3.03 1.23
C THR A 96 -4.73 3.88 0.71
N ILE A 97 -4.08 4.66 1.58
CA ILE A 97 -2.95 5.54 1.23
C ILE A 97 -1.75 4.71 0.71
N LEU A 98 -1.39 3.62 1.37
CA LEU A 98 -0.32 2.73 0.89
C LEU A 98 -0.63 2.16 -0.50
N ALA A 99 -1.87 1.78 -0.77
CA ALA A 99 -2.28 1.33 -2.09
C ALA A 99 -2.23 2.45 -3.16
N GLN A 100 -2.33 3.73 -2.78
CA GLN A 100 -2.09 4.84 -3.71
C GLN A 100 -0.60 5.02 -4.01
N LEU A 101 0.27 4.92 -2.98
CA LEU A 101 1.72 4.96 -3.14
C LEU A 101 2.17 3.89 -4.14
N LEU A 102 1.78 2.63 -3.90
CA LEU A 102 2.12 1.49 -4.76
C LEU A 102 1.54 1.64 -6.17
N ARG A 103 0.34 2.20 -6.35
CA ARG A 103 -0.20 2.52 -7.68
C ARG A 103 0.62 3.59 -8.39
N GLY A 104 1.03 4.66 -7.69
CA GLY A 104 1.90 5.70 -8.26
C GLY A 104 3.21 5.11 -8.76
N MET A 105 3.87 4.29 -7.93
CA MET A 105 5.09 3.58 -8.34
C MET A 105 4.87 2.67 -9.54
N ALA A 106 3.84 1.82 -9.52
CA ALA A 106 3.54 0.90 -10.62
C ALA A 106 3.16 1.60 -11.94
N GLY A 107 2.69 2.85 -11.88
CA GLY A 107 2.44 3.68 -13.06
C GLY A 107 3.70 4.10 -13.81
N VAL A 108 4.88 3.99 -13.19
CA VAL A 108 6.20 4.25 -13.79
C VAL A 108 7.00 2.97 -13.94
N LEU A 109 7.04 2.12 -12.91
CA LEU A 109 7.81 0.87 -12.92
C LEU A 109 7.30 -0.17 -13.92
N ALA A 110 6.13 0.05 -14.54
CA ALA A 110 5.64 -0.79 -15.62
C ALA A 110 6.37 -0.57 -16.96
N ASP A 111 7.09 0.55 -17.11
CA ASP A 111 7.83 0.90 -18.32
C ASP A 111 9.35 0.68 -18.17
N GLY A 112 9.86 0.51 -16.94
CA GLY A 112 11.25 0.17 -16.64
C GLY A 112 11.55 0.14 -15.12
N GLY A 113 12.62 -0.55 -14.73
CA GLY A 113 12.98 -0.79 -13.31
C GLY A 113 14.26 -0.10 -12.82
N ASP A 114 14.94 0.66 -13.67
CA ASP A 114 16.23 1.27 -13.34
C ASP A 114 16.16 2.42 -12.31
N ALA A 115 17.33 2.97 -11.98
CA ALA A 115 17.47 4.09 -11.06
C ALA A 115 16.64 5.33 -11.46
N ALA A 116 16.51 5.64 -12.75
CA ALA A 116 15.72 6.79 -13.23
C ALA A 116 14.22 6.55 -13.06
N HIS A 117 13.77 5.33 -13.40
CA HIS A 117 12.39 4.90 -13.17
C HIS A 117 12.02 4.92 -11.68
N LEU A 118 12.92 4.48 -10.78
CA LEU A 118 12.64 4.50 -9.34
C LEU A 118 12.42 5.93 -8.79
N ARG A 119 13.18 6.93 -9.24
CA ARG A 119 12.98 8.35 -8.83
C ARG A 119 11.61 8.88 -9.24
N LEU A 120 11.25 8.63 -10.50
CA LEU A 120 9.97 9.03 -11.07
C LEU A 120 8.82 8.27 -10.37
N ALA A 121 9.02 7.00 -10.05
CA ALA A 121 8.08 6.16 -9.29
C ALA A 121 7.85 6.69 -7.87
N LEU A 122 8.91 7.07 -7.14
CA LEU A 122 8.81 7.66 -5.80
C LEU A 122 8.07 9.00 -5.83
N THR A 123 8.36 9.85 -6.82
CA THR A 123 7.65 11.14 -7.02
C THR A 123 6.17 10.89 -7.32
N SER A 124 5.87 9.99 -8.26
CA SER A 124 4.50 9.61 -8.62
C SER A 124 3.73 8.99 -7.44
N ALA A 125 4.41 8.24 -6.58
CA ALA A 125 3.83 7.70 -5.35
C ALA A 125 3.37 8.82 -4.41
N ALA A 126 4.28 9.74 -4.08
CA ALA A 126 3.99 10.87 -3.17
C ALA A 126 2.82 11.73 -3.69
N ASP A 127 2.80 12.02 -4.99
CA ASP A 127 1.70 12.73 -5.66
C ASP A 127 0.38 11.94 -5.59
N ALA A 128 0.40 10.65 -5.95
CA ALA A 128 -0.79 9.80 -5.95
C ALA A 128 -1.40 9.63 -4.55
N ALA A 129 -0.55 9.55 -3.51
CA ALA A 129 -0.99 9.49 -2.12
C ALA A 129 -1.58 10.82 -1.64
N ARG A 130 -0.91 11.94 -1.94
CA ARG A 130 -1.36 13.28 -1.55
C ARG A 130 -2.68 13.65 -2.25
N GLN A 131 -2.85 13.31 -3.52
CA GLN A 131 -4.08 13.56 -4.29
C GLN A 131 -5.29 12.73 -3.83
N ALA A 132 -5.07 11.59 -3.19
CA ALA A 132 -6.15 10.73 -2.71
C ALA A 132 -6.75 11.18 -1.36
N VAL A 133 -6.04 12.01 -0.61
CA VAL A 133 -6.49 12.54 0.68
C VAL A 133 -7.15 13.90 0.46
N ALA A 134 -8.42 14.03 0.83
CA ALA A 134 -9.20 15.26 0.59
C ALA A 134 -8.63 16.51 1.30
N HIS A 135 -8.00 16.32 2.46
CA HIS A 135 -7.30 17.36 3.22
C HIS A 135 -5.94 16.81 3.65
N PRO A 136 -4.88 16.96 2.83
CA PRO A 136 -3.53 16.54 3.17
C PRO A 136 -3.01 17.28 4.41
N VAL A 137 -2.28 16.57 5.28
CA VAL A 137 -1.72 17.11 6.54
C VAL A 137 -0.24 16.75 6.64
N GLU A 138 0.59 17.73 6.94
CA GLU A 138 2.03 17.51 7.18
C GLU A 138 2.29 16.88 8.55
N GLY A 139 3.44 16.23 8.70
CA GLY A 139 3.72 15.37 9.85
C GLY A 139 3.02 14.02 9.76
N THR A 140 2.69 13.58 8.54
CA THR A 140 2.08 12.25 8.26
C THR A 140 2.91 11.48 7.24
N VAL A 141 2.48 10.24 6.93
CA VAL A 141 2.97 9.43 5.80
C VAL A 141 3.10 10.21 4.48
N LEU A 142 2.29 11.26 4.26
CA LEU A 142 2.37 12.10 3.07
C LEU A 142 3.65 12.96 3.03
N THR A 143 4.13 13.42 4.18
CA THR A 143 5.42 14.12 4.31
C THR A 143 6.56 13.13 4.13
N VAL A 144 6.47 11.95 4.77
CA VAL A 144 7.48 10.88 4.66
C VAL A 144 7.66 10.42 3.21
N ALA A 145 6.58 10.27 2.45
CA ALA A 145 6.64 9.91 1.03
C ALA A 145 7.25 11.04 0.17
N ALA A 146 6.88 12.30 0.41
CA ALA A 146 7.41 13.45 -0.33
C ALA A 146 8.92 13.63 -0.11
N GLU A 147 9.39 13.50 1.12
CA GLU A 147 10.79 13.63 1.50
C GLU A 147 11.65 12.45 1.01
N ALA A 148 11.08 11.23 0.94
CA ALA A 148 11.72 10.09 0.29
C ALA A 148 11.97 10.34 -1.20
N ALA A 149 10.97 10.92 -1.89
CA ALA A 149 11.08 11.28 -3.31
C ALA A 149 12.04 12.46 -3.54
N GLU A 150 12.05 13.46 -2.65
CA GLU A 150 12.97 14.60 -2.69
C GLU A 150 14.43 14.13 -2.53
N ALA A 151 14.73 13.32 -1.51
CA ALA A 151 16.06 12.81 -1.25
C ALA A 151 16.61 11.98 -2.44
N ALA A 152 15.75 11.27 -3.16
CA ALA A 152 16.10 10.46 -4.32
C ALA A 152 16.49 11.26 -5.59
N ARG A 153 16.29 12.59 -5.63
CA ARG A 153 16.40 13.39 -6.88
C ARG A 153 17.80 13.52 -7.49
N GLY A 154 18.87 13.21 -6.77
CA GLY A 154 20.25 13.28 -7.32
C GLY A 154 20.46 12.36 -8.51
N GLU A 155 21.47 12.57 -9.35
CA GLU A 155 21.61 11.95 -10.69
C GLU A 155 22.37 10.60 -10.75
N ASP A 156 22.72 10.01 -9.60
CA ASP A 156 23.51 8.75 -9.51
C ASP A 156 22.87 7.55 -10.26
N PRO A 157 23.54 6.92 -11.24
CA PRO A 157 22.96 5.83 -12.02
C PRO A 157 22.75 4.52 -11.22
N ASP A 158 23.33 4.36 -10.02
CA ASP A 158 23.15 3.14 -9.22
C ASP A 158 21.80 3.12 -8.48
N LEU A 159 21.00 2.08 -8.78
CA LEU A 159 19.74 1.80 -8.10
C LEU A 159 19.92 1.67 -6.58
N ARG A 160 21.06 1.13 -6.12
CA ARG A 160 21.40 1.00 -4.69
C ARG A 160 21.57 2.36 -4.01
N THR A 161 22.18 3.34 -4.68
CA THR A 161 22.27 4.72 -4.18
C THR A 161 20.88 5.36 -4.08
N VAL A 162 20.05 5.23 -5.12
CA VAL A 162 18.70 5.82 -5.14
C VAL A 162 17.82 5.28 -4.03
N VAL A 163 17.73 3.95 -3.87
CA VAL A 163 16.88 3.33 -2.84
C VAL A 163 17.35 3.67 -1.42
N THR A 164 18.67 3.67 -1.18
CA THR A 164 19.24 3.99 0.13
C THR A 164 18.98 5.46 0.49
N THR A 165 19.15 6.37 -0.47
CA THR A 165 18.92 7.81 -0.25
C THR A 165 17.44 8.11 -0.01
N ALA A 166 16.53 7.45 -0.75
CA ALA A 166 15.09 7.55 -0.52
C ALA A 166 14.69 7.06 0.88
N TYR A 167 15.27 5.93 1.33
CA TYR A 167 15.03 5.35 2.65
C TYR A 167 15.52 6.26 3.79
N GLU A 168 16.73 6.82 3.69
CA GLU A 168 17.24 7.75 4.69
C GLU A 168 16.45 9.08 4.71
N GLY A 169 16.02 9.59 3.55
CA GLY A 169 15.08 10.71 3.45
C GLY A 169 13.77 10.44 4.19
N ALA A 170 13.16 9.27 3.96
CA ALA A 170 11.96 8.82 4.66
C ALA A 170 12.16 8.73 6.18
N ARG A 171 13.31 8.18 6.65
CA ARG A 171 13.64 8.08 8.07
C ARG A 171 13.83 9.46 8.72
N ALA A 172 14.56 10.36 8.06
CA ALA A 172 14.77 11.71 8.53
C ALA A 172 13.45 12.50 8.62
N ALA A 173 12.56 12.33 7.64
CA ALA A 173 11.22 12.92 7.67
C ALA A 173 10.35 12.34 8.79
N LEU A 174 10.34 11.02 8.96
CA LEU A 174 9.61 10.34 10.03
C LEU A 174 9.99 10.87 11.42
N ALA A 175 11.29 11.05 11.66
CA ALA A 175 11.80 11.61 12.91
C ALA A 175 11.30 13.04 13.20
N ARG A 176 11.01 13.84 12.16
CA ARG A 176 10.48 15.22 12.27
C ARG A 176 8.95 15.30 12.37
N THR A 177 8.21 14.21 12.12
CA THR A 177 6.73 14.23 12.23
C THR A 177 6.18 14.74 13.57
N PRO A 178 6.81 14.50 14.75
CA PRO A 178 6.31 15.04 16.02
C PRO A 178 6.43 16.58 16.13
N GLU A 179 7.38 17.18 15.41
CA GLU A 179 7.58 18.64 15.34
C GLU A 179 6.54 19.31 14.44
N GLN A 180 6.07 18.58 13.42
CA GLN A 180 5.16 19.06 12.39
C GLN A 180 3.68 18.92 12.80
N LEU A 181 3.34 17.85 13.54
CA LEU A 181 1.96 17.54 13.90
C LEU A 181 1.80 17.42 15.43
N ALA A 182 1.19 18.45 16.03
CA ALA A 182 1.20 18.64 17.48
C ALA A 182 0.58 17.50 18.32
N VAL A 183 -0.28 16.63 17.75
CA VAL A 183 -0.77 15.44 18.47
C VAL A 183 0.31 14.36 18.60
N LEU A 184 1.15 14.18 17.58
CA LEU A 184 2.32 13.30 17.61
C LEU A 184 3.36 13.82 18.63
N GLY A 185 3.66 15.13 18.57
CA GLY A 185 4.54 15.81 19.52
C GLY A 185 4.09 15.68 20.98
N ARG A 186 2.79 15.87 21.27
CA ARG A 186 2.25 15.68 22.64
C ARG A 186 2.27 14.23 23.11
N ALA A 187 2.11 13.26 22.20
CA ALA A 187 2.17 11.84 22.52
C ALA A 187 3.61 11.29 22.61
N GLY A 188 4.61 12.05 22.12
CA GLY A 188 6.00 11.60 22.09
C GLY A 188 6.27 10.48 21.08
N VAL A 189 5.45 10.37 20.03
CA VAL A 189 5.53 9.32 19.00
C VAL A 189 5.64 9.91 17.61
N VAL A 190 6.20 9.15 16.67
CA VAL A 190 6.21 9.47 15.23
C VAL A 190 4.92 9.03 14.54
N ASP A 191 4.68 9.46 13.30
CA ASP A 191 3.51 9.02 12.54
C ASP A 191 3.50 7.50 12.30
N ALA A 192 2.37 6.85 12.60
CA ALA A 192 2.20 5.42 12.44
C ALA A 192 2.24 4.99 10.96
N GLY A 193 1.60 5.75 10.07
CA GLY A 193 1.62 5.49 8.63
C GLY A 193 3.02 5.64 8.05
N GLY A 194 3.72 6.71 8.43
CA GLY A 194 5.10 6.98 8.06
C GLY A 194 6.09 5.91 8.54
N ARG A 195 5.92 5.39 9.76
CA ARG A 195 6.72 4.25 10.27
C ARG A 195 6.51 3.00 9.42
N GLY A 196 5.28 2.72 9.02
CA GLY A 196 4.98 1.62 8.10
C GLY A 196 5.56 1.82 6.69
N LEU A 197 5.52 3.05 6.16
CA LEU A 197 6.18 3.37 4.88
C LEU A 197 7.70 3.19 4.94
N VAL A 198 8.34 3.60 6.04
CA VAL A 198 9.78 3.34 6.26
C VAL A 198 10.07 1.83 6.28
N ALA A 199 9.21 0.99 6.86
CA ALA A 199 9.37 -0.47 6.80
C ALA A 199 9.27 -1.01 5.35
N VAL A 200 8.33 -0.51 4.54
CA VAL A 200 8.17 -0.89 3.12
C VAL A 200 9.35 -0.44 2.27
N LEU A 201 9.88 0.77 2.48
CA LEU A 201 11.08 1.26 1.79
C LEU A 201 12.35 0.51 2.25
N GLY A 202 12.43 0.12 3.52
CA GLY A 202 13.54 -0.69 4.03
C GLY A 202 13.59 -2.08 3.41
N ALA A 203 12.44 -2.69 3.15
CA ALA A 203 12.35 -3.93 2.37
C ALA A 203 12.80 -3.75 0.90
N LEU A 204 12.63 -2.57 0.31
CA LEU A 204 13.15 -2.28 -1.04
C LEU A 204 14.67 -2.14 -1.01
N VAL A 205 15.24 -1.49 0.01
CA VAL A 205 16.70 -1.46 0.23
C VAL A 205 17.24 -2.88 0.36
N GLU A 206 16.64 -3.72 1.21
CA GLU A 206 17.06 -5.12 1.41
C GLU A 206 16.98 -5.94 0.12
N THR A 207 15.93 -5.76 -0.68
CA THR A 207 15.77 -6.37 -2.01
C THR A 207 16.93 -6.04 -2.95
N VAL A 208 17.31 -4.76 -3.01
CA VAL A 208 18.26 -4.23 -4.01
C VAL A 208 19.73 -4.37 -3.58
N THR A 209 20.00 -4.32 -2.26
CA THR A 209 21.35 -4.40 -1.69
C THR A 209 21.70 -5.78 -1.13
N GLY A 210 20.71 -6.64 -0.88
CA GLY A 210 20.87 -7.87 -0.11
C GLY A 210 21.16 -7.65 1.38
N GLN A 211 21.04 -6.41 1.88
CA GLN A 211 21.31 -6.05 3.26
C GLN A 211 20.10 -5.40 3.92
N ALA A 212 19.57 -6.06 4.95
CA ALA A 212 18.52 -5.48 5.79
C ALA A 212 19.03 -4.19 6.45
N PRO A 213 18.33 -3.05 6.31
CA PRO A 213 18.73 -1.81 6.97
C PRO A 213 18.87 -1.96 8.48
N VAL A 214 19.89 -1.32 9.05
CA VAL A 214 20.12 -1.36 10.50
C VAL A 214 18.95 -0.69 11.21
N ARG A 215 18.14 -1.51 11.90
CA ARG A 215 17.07 -1.01 12.76
C ARG A 215 17.67 -0.12 13.85
N GLY A 216 17.14 1.10 13.96
CA GLY A 216 17.44 1.97 15.09
C GLY A 216 17.04 1.29 16.41
N PRO A 217 17.53 1.79 17.56
CA PRO A 217 17.14 1.26 18.87
C PRO A 217 15.62 1.19 18.96
N ARG A 218 15.08 0.05 19.40
CA ARG A 218 13.67 -0.01 19.83
C ARG A 218 13.51 1.08 20.88
N THR A 219 12.80 2.15 20.56
CA THR A 219 12.28 3.07 21.57
C THR A 219 11.44 2.20 22.49
N ALA A 220 11.95 1.89 23.68
CA ALA A 220 11.20 1.15 24.67
C ALA A 220 9.87 1.89 24.81
N SER A 221 8.75 1.18 24.66
CA SER A 221 7.44 1.79 24.82
C SER A 221 7.37 2.28 26.26
N GLY A 222 7.68 3.57 26.45
CA GLY A 222 7.47 4.26 27.70
C GLY A 222 6.04 3.98 28.12
N ASN A 223 5.85 3.74 29.42
CA ASN A 223 4.59 3.25 29.97
C ASN A 223 3.53 4.37 29.87
N ALA A 224 3.02 4.57 28.65
CA ALA A 224 2.05 5.59 28.28
C ALA A 224 0.70 5.13 28.82
N ALA A 225 0.50 5.40 30.12
CA ALA A 225 -0.80 5.34 30.74
C ALA A 225 -1.79 6.08 29.83
N LYS A 226 -2.88 5.40 29.47
CA LYS A 226 -3.91 5.92 28.56
C LYS A 226 -4.61 7.12 29.19
N ALA A 227 -3.98 8.28 29.15
CA ALA A 227 -4.63 9.56 29.41
C ALA A 227 -5.59 9.83 28.24
N PRO A 228 -6.90 9.98 28.48
CA PRO A 228 -7.84 10.29 27.42
C PRO A 228 -7.56 11.71 26.92
N VAL A 229 -6.89 11.83 25.78
CA VAL A 229 -6.74 13.11 25.08
C VAL A 229 -8.09 13.43 24.45
N THR A 230 -8.89 14.25 25.14
CA THR A 230 -10.11 14.84 24.56
C THR A 230 -9.69 15.81 23.46
N VAL A 231 -9.84 15.39 22.21
CA VAL A 231 -9.72 16.27 21.05
C VAL A 231 -11.05 17.02 20.90
N ASP A 232 -11.02 18.35 20.84
CA ASP A 232 -12.22 19.14 20.52
C ASP A 232 -12.66 18.84 19.07
N GLY A 233 -13.62 17.93 18.96
CA GLY A 233 -14.05 17.33 17.71
C GLY A 233 -15.02 18.22 16.93
N GLY A 234 -14.49 19.04 16.02
CA GLY A 234 -15.25 19.40 14.83
C GLY A 234 -15.67 18.13 14.06
N PRO A 235 -16.87 18.05 13.47
CA PRO A 235 -17.39 16.81 12.90
C PRO A 235 -16.65 16.38 11.61
N TRP A 236 -15.70 15.45 11.72
CA TRP A 236 -15.02 14.80 10.58
C TRP A 236 -15.88 13.74 9.86
N TRP A 237 -17.17 13.62 10.18
CA TRP A 237 -18.11 12.64 9.62
C TRP A 237 -18.49 12.96 8.15
N GLY A 238 -17.53 12.83 7.22
CA GLY A 238 -17.74 13.26 5.83
C GLY A 238 -16.86 12.63 4.74
N CYS A 239 -15.90 11.75 5.09
CA CYS A 239 -14.99 11.14 4.10
C CYS A 239 -15.67 10.05 3.26
N ARG A 240 -16.49 10.46 2.29
CA ARG A 240 -16.97 9.59 1.21
C ARG A 240 -15.85 9.46 0.18
N TRP A 241 -14.96 8.49 0.37
CA TRP A 241 -13.87 8.16 -0.56
C TRP A 241 -14.40 8.02 -1.99
N ALA A 242 -13.79 8.74 -2.94
CA ALA A 242 -14.20 8.69 -4.33
C ALA A 242 -13.82 7.33 -4.94
N ALA A 243 -14.84 6.55 -5.35
CA ALA A 243 -14.60 5.30 -6.06
C ALA A 243 -13.82 5.58 -7.38
N PRO A 244 -12.81 4.76 -7.75
CA PRO A 244 -11.96 5.02 -8.89
C PRO A 244 -12.77 5.05 -10.20
N ARG A 245 -12.74 6.19 -10.91
CA ARG A 245 -13.35 6.34 -12.23
C ARG A 245 -12.46 5.74 -13.30
N TRP A 246 -12.59 4.44 -13.52
CA TRP A 246 -11.96 3.74 -14.65
C TRP A 246 -12.47 4.30 -15.99
N LYS A 247 -11.59 4.99 -16.72
CA LYS A 247 -11.79 5.20 -18.16
C LYS A 247 -11.33 3.93 -18.89
N ALA A 248 -12.27 3.02 -19.16
CA ALA A 248 -12.00 1.90 -20.06
C ALA A 248 -11.71 2.43 -21.48
N SER A 249 -10.44 2.37 -21.89
CA SER A 249 -10.02 2.63 -23.27
C SER A 249 -10.60 1.55 -24.18
N ARG A 250 -11.53 1.94 -25.06
CA ARG A 250 -12.15 1.01 -26.02
C ARG A 250 -11.19 0.74 -27.19
N THR A 251 -10.46 -0.36 -27.09
CA THR A 251 -9.95 -1.11 -28.25
C THR A 251 -10.51 -2.53 -28.13
N GLY A 252 -11.37 -2.92 -29.07
CA GLY A 252 -12.32 -4.00 -28.84
C GLY A 252 -11.92 -5.35 -29.44
N ALA A 253 -12.29 -6.41 -28.72
CA ALA A 253 -12.71 -7.69 -29.28
C ALA A 253 -13.71 -8.36 -28.31
N PHE A 254 -14.50 -9.31 -28.82
CA PHE A 254 -15.49 -10.12 -28.10
C PHE A 254 -16.73 -9.41 -27.52
N ARG A 255 -17.84 -9.50 -28.28
CA ARG A 255 -19.20 -9.15 -27.87
C ARG A 255 -20.18 -10.25 -28.30
N GLN A 256 -20.49 -11.16 -27.36
CA GLN A 256 -21.55 -12.21 -27.32
C GLN A 256 -21.11 -13.16 -26.18
N MET A 257 -21.91 -13.75 -25.30
CA MET A 257 -23.35 -13.74 -24.99
C MET A 257 -23.48 -13.65 -23.44
N ALA A 258 -24.57 -13.22 -22.81
CA ALA A 258 -25.83 -12.61 -23.25
C ALA A 258 -26.39 -11.73 -22.11
N ARG A 259 -27.65 -11.29 -22.20
CA ARG A 259 -28.44 -10.72 -21.09
C ARG A 259 -29.85 -11.32 -21.10
N ARG A 260 -30.36 -11.76 -19.95
CA ARG A 260 -31.81 -11.82 -19.66
C ARG A 260 -32.10 -11.42 -18.21
N PRO A 261 -33.31 -10.91 -17.91
CA PRO A 261 -33.51 -9.94 -16.82
C PRO A 261 -34.02 -10.56 -15.52
N THR A 262 -33.95 -9.76 -14.45
CA THR A 262 -34.53 -10.01 -13.13
C THR A 262 -36.05 -10.23 -13.20
N GLY A 263 -36.48 -11.48 -13.01
CA GLY A 263 -37.89 -11.86 -12.87
C GLY A 263 -38.30 -12.02 -11.41
N ARG A 264 -39.39 -11.36 -11.01
CA ARG A 264 -39.97 -11.42 -9.67
C ARG A 264 -40.64 -12.78 -9.46
N TRP A 265 -40.25 -13.54 -8.44
CA TRP A 265 -40.92 -14.81 -8.12
C TRP A 265 -42.27 -14.58 -7.45
N THR A 266 -43.34 -15.11 -8.06
CA THR A 266 -44.66 -15.29 -7.44
C THR A 266 -45.15 -16.70 -7.76
N ALA A 267 -45.37 -17.52 -6.75
CA ALA A 267 -45.73 -18.92 -6.91
C ALA A 267 -47.19 -19.11 -7.39
N PRO A 268 -47.47 -20.01 -8.36
CA PRO A 268 -48.83 -20.37 -8.73
C PRO A 268 -49.43 -21.40 -7.76
N ARG A 269 -50.65 -21.12 -7.27
CA ARG A 269 -51.50 -22.13 -6.61
C ARG A 269 -52.11 -23.03 -7.68
N THR A 270 -51.82 -24.33 -7.66
CA THR A 270 -52.57 -25.33 -8.42
C THR A 270 -53.56 -26.06 -7.51
N ALA A 271 -54.84 -26.06 -7.89
CA ALA A 271 -55.87 -26.82 -7.22
C ALA A 271 -55.86 -28.28 -7.71
N ALA A 272 -56.09 -29.24 -6.82
CA ALA A 272 -56.32 -30.63 -7.16
C ALA A 272 -57.83 -30.96 -7.15
N PRO A 273 -58.34 -31.83 -8.04
CA PRO A 273 -59.76 -32.17 -8.12
C PRO A 273 -60.15 -33.21 -7.06
N GLY A 274 -61.40 -33.11 -6.57
CA GLY A 274 -61.97 -34.10 -5.65
C GLY A 274 -62.49 -35.36 -6.35
N PRO A 275 -62.61 -36.49 -5.63
CA PRO A 275 -63.16 -37.73 -6.19
C PRO A 275 -64.70 -37.69 -6.22
N ARG A 276 -65.30 -38.17 -7.32
CA ARG A 276 -66.72 -38.56 -7.34
C ARG A 276 -66.86 -40.04 -7.03
N SER A 277 -67.87 -40.37 -6.23
CA SER A 277 -68.23 -41.74 -5.88
C SER A 277 -69.50 -42.19 -6.61
N ARG A 278 -69.47 -43.41 -7.14
CA ARG A 278 -70.56 -44.16 -7.80
C ARG A 278 -70.96 -43.67 -9.19
#